data_AF-A0A4Q3R3H3-F1
#
_entry.id   AF-A0A4Q3R3H3-F1
#
_cell.length_a   1.000
_cell.length_b   1.000
_cell.length_c   1.000
_cell.angle_alpha   90.00
_cell.angle_beta   90.00
_cell.angle_gamma   90.00
#
_symmetry.space_group_name_H-M   'P 1'
#
loop_
_entity.id
_entity.type
_entity.pdbx_description
1 polymer ?
#
loop_
_entity_poly.entity_id
_entity_poly.type
_entity_poly.pdbx_seq_one_letter_code
_entity_poly.pdbx_strand_id
1 'polypeptide(L)'
;MKQLLVLASILIGGLSLQAQQNPVSWTFSAKKIADKKYELHMTATIQKGWHLYSQTQPEDNIAMPTEFKLNNNPLLTLDGKIKEEGKMEKFHDAKLELSAHQYSNKVDFVQVINLKAAAKTNVTGTVQFQTCNDEKCLPPKKINFTIDLD
;
A
#
# COMPACT_ATOMS: atom_id res chain seq x y z
N MET A 1 28.51 -35.66 51.31
CA MET A 1 29.37 -35.85 50.12
C MET A 1 28.49 -35.96 48.89
N LYS A 2 28.85 -35.16 47.87
CA LYS A 2 28.43 -35.19 46.46
C LYS A 2 26.95 -34.92 46.14
N GLN A 3 26.69 -33.63 46.00
CA GLN A 3 25.66 -33.05 45.16
C GLN A 3 25.78 -33.64 43.74
N LEU A 4 24.69 -34.19 43.20
CA LEU A 4 24.62 -34.54 41.78
C LEU A 4 23.80 -33.50 41.02
N LEU A 5 24.44 -32.98 39.98
CA LEU A 5 24.08 -31.84 39.17
C LEU A 5 22.72 -31.97 38.47
N VAL A 6 21.88 -30.95 38.63
CA VAL A 6 20.74 -30.68 37.75
C VAL A 6 21.29 -30.04 36.48
N LEU A 7 21.43 -30.81 35.40
CA LEU A 7 21.66 -30.26 34.06
C LEU A 7 20.31 -29.84 33.47
N ALA A 8 19.93 -28.59 33.73
CA ALA A 8 18.88 -27.91 32.99
C ALA A 8 19.45 -27.46 31.63
N SER A 9 19.35 -28.32 30.62
CA SER A 9 19.61 -27.94 29.23
C SER A 9 18.50 -27.01 28.76
N ILE A 10 18.69 -25.70 28.94
CA ILE A 10 17.86 -24.67 28.32
C ILE A 10 18.20 -24.65 26.83
N LEU A 11 17.38 -25.34 26.02
CA LEU A 11 17.33 -25.11 24.57
C LEU A 11 16.80 -23.68 24.34
N ILE A 12 17.72 -22.73 24.14
CA ILE A 12 17.38 -21.44 23.55
C ILE A 12 17.15 -21.68 22.06
N GLY A 13 15.94 -22.15 21.72
CA GLY A 13 15.47 -22.14 20.34
C GLY A 13 15.37 -20.68 19.90
N GLY A 14 16.32 -20.23 19.08
CA GLY A 14 16.30 -18.89 18.50
C GLY A 14 15.04 -18.73 17.66
N LEU A 15 14.06 -18.00 18.18
CA LEU A 15 12.92 -17.50 17.41
C LEU A 15 13.47 -16.61 16.30
N SER A 16 13.60 -17.20 15.13
CA SER A 16 13.90 -16.47 13.90
C SER A 16 12.65 -15.67 13.57
N LEU A 17 12.59 -14.41 14.01
CA LEU A 17 11.62 -13.44 13.53
C LEU A 17 11.89 -13.28 12.03
N GLN A 18 11.19 -14.05 11.20
CA GLN A 18 11.22 -13.85 9.75
C GLN A 18 10.58 -12.49 9.50
N ALA A 19 11.41 -11.46 9.31
CA ALA A 19 10.96 -10.15 8.91
C ALA A 19 10.15 -10.31 7.62
N GLN A 20 8.85 -9.98 7.68
CA GLN A 20 7.97 -10.10 6.54
C GLN A 20 8.48 -9.16 5.44
N GLN A 21 8.80 -9.71 4.27
CA GLN A 21 9.30 -8.94 3.14
C GLN A 21 8.36 -7.75 2.86
N ASN A 22 8.92 -6.55 2.70
CA ASN A 22 8.22 -5.31 2.40
C ASN A 22 8.68 -4.79 1.03
N PRO A 23 8.23 -5.40 -0.08
CA PRO A 23 8.66 -5.03 -1.42
C PRO A 23 8.09 -3.69 -1.91
N VAL A 24 7.14 -3.10 -1.19
CA VAL A 24 6.53 -1.82 -1.51
C VAL A 24 6.77 -0.84 -0.37
N SER A 25 7.33 0.32 -0.68
CA SER A 25 7.39 1.48 0.22
C SER A 25 6.43 2.56 -0.26
N TRP A 26 5.79 3.23 0.69
CA TRP A 26 4.78 4.24 0.43
C TRP A 26 5.26 5.62 0.88
N THR A 27 5.01 6.63 0.05
CA THR A 27 5.19 8.05 0.38
C THR A 27 3.84 8.74 0.24
N PHE A 28 3.53 9.62 1.19
CA PHE A 28 2.26 10.33 1.26
C PHE A 28 2.55 11.82 1.35
N SER A 29 2.05 12.61 0.40
CA SER A 29 2.31 14.04 0.35
C SER A 29 1.12 14.81 -0.24
N ALA A 30 1.10 16.11 0.00
CA ALA A 30 0.16 17.03 -0.63
C ALA A 30 0.91 18.06 -1.47
N LYS A 31 0.27 18.47 -2.56
CA LYS A 31 0.73 19.55 -3.43
C LYS A 31 -0.42 20.52 -3.62
N LYS A 32 -0.23 21.76 -3.19
CA LYS A 32 -1.20 22.83 -3.44
C LYS A 32 -1.20 23.17 -4.93
N ILE A 33 -2.38 23.16 -5.56
CA ILE A 33 -2.54 23.43 -6.99
C ILE A 33 -3.40 24.66 -7.28
N ALA A 34 -4.20 25.14 -6.32
CA ALA A 34 -4.89 26.42 -6.38
C ALA A 34 -5.28 26.89 -4.96
N ASP A 35 -6.00 28.02 -4.84
CA ASP A 35 -6.61 28.39 -3.57
C ASP A 35 -7.54 27.26 -3.09
N LYS A 36 -7.33 26.82 -1.84
CA LYS A 36 -8.06 25.72 -1.21
C LYS A 36 -8.08 24.41 -2.00
N LYS A 37 -7.22 24.21 -3.00
CA LYS A 37 -7.23 23.00 -3.84
C LYS A 37 -5.88 22.31 -3.81
N TYR A 38 -5.89 21.00 -3.55
CA TYR A 38 -4.71 20.18 -3.36
C TYR A 38 -4.80 18.87 -4.15
N GLU A 39 -3.66 18.41 -4.64
CA GLU A 39 -3.42 17.03 -5.05
C GLU A 39 -2.81 16.29 -3.86
N LEU A 40 -3.40 15.15 -3.49
CA LEU A 40 -2.82 14.19 -2.56
C LEU A 40 -2.11 13.13 -3.40
N HIS A 41 -0.82 12.94 -3.16
CA HIS A 41 0.02 11.94 -3.80
C HIS A 41 0.28 10.80 -2.82
N MET A 42 -0.16 9.61 -3.17
CA MET A 42 0.05 8.36 -2.43
C MET A 42 0.90 7.46 -3.31
N THR A 43 2.22 7.66 -3.26
CA THR A 43 3.15 7.03 -4.20
C THR A 43 3.67 5.71 -3.64
N ALA A 44 3.49 4.63 -4.41
CA ALA A 44 4.12 3.33 -4.15
C ALA A 44 5.42 3.19 -4.95
N THR A 45 6.53 2.93 -4.26
CA THR A 45 7.79 2.48 -4.87
C THR A 45 7.92 0.98 -4.68
N ILE A 46 8.11 0.25 -5.77
CA ILE A 46 8.00 -1.21 -5.83
C ILE A 46 9.37 -1.78 -6.20
N GLN A 47 9.87 -2.69 -5.37
CA GLN A 47 11.14 -3.37 -5.62
C GLN A 47 11.10 -4.15 -6.94
N LYS A 48 12.24 -4.20 -7.65
CA LYS A 48 12.36 -4.91 -8.92
C LYS A 48 11.91 -6.37 -8.78
N GLY A 49 11.11 -6.83 -9.75
CA GLY A 49 10.55 -8.20 -9.78
C GLY A 49 9.31 -8.39 -8.91
N TRP A 50 8.81 -7.33 -8.28
CA TRP A 50 7.54 -7.34 -7.57
C TRP A 50 6.51 -6.48 -8.29
N HIS A 51 5.24 -6.83 -8.08
CA HIS A 51 4.09 -6.20 -8.71
C HIS A 51 3.04 -5.80 -7.68
N LEU A 52 2.55 -4.56 -7.82
CA LEU A 52 1.42 -4.04 -7.05
C LEU A 52 0.18 -3.98 -7.94
N TYR A 53 -0.95 -4.48 -7.45
CA TYR A 53 -2.19 -4.53 -8.22
C TYR A 53 -2.90 -3.17 -8.29
N SER A 54 -3.43 -2.84 -9.46
CA SER A 54 -4.30 -1.67 -9.70
C SER A 54 -5.57 -1.72 -8.85
N GLN A 55 -6.18 -0.56 -8.57
CA GLN A 55 -7.54 -0.46 -8.02
C GLN A 55 -8.59 -0.99 -9.00
N THR A 56 -8.28 -0.98 -10.32
CA THR A 56 -9.18 -1.47 -11.36
C THR A 56 -8.63 -2.76 -11.94
N GLN A 57 -9.29 -3.87 -11.64
CA GLN A 57 -8.94 -5.20 -12.15
C GLN A 57 -9.93 -5.67 -13.23
N PRO A 58 -9.52 -6.57 -14.14
CA PRO A 58 -10.46 -7.24 -15.04
C PRO A 58 -11.38 -8.20 -14.26
N GLU A 59 -12.48 -8.66 -14.85
CA GLU A 59 -13.47 -9.50 -14.14
C GLU A 59 -12.91 -10.88 -13.73
N ASP A 60 -11.99 -11.41 -14.53
CA ASP A 60 -11.28 -12.69 -14.34
C ASP A 60 -10.04 -12.57 -13.43
N ASN A 61 -9.99 -11.57 -12.55
CA ASN A 61 -8.81 -11.33 -11.72
C ASN A 61 -8.76 -12.24 -10.48
N ILE A 62 -7.54 -12.60 -10.10
CA ILE A 62 -7.22 -13.30 -8.83
C ILE A 62 -6.72 -12.40 -7.73
N ALA A 63 -6.55 -11.12 -8.05
CA ALA A 63 -5.73 -10.20 -7.30
C ALA A 63 -6.58 -9.33 -6.39
N MET A 64 -6.24 -9.24 -5.11
CA MET A 64 -6.87 -8.22 -4.27
C MET A 64 -6.42 -6.83 -4.76
N PRO A 65 -7.33 -5.97 -5.28
CA PRO A 65 -6.97 -4.67 -5.78
C PRO A 65 -6.41 -3.80 -4.66
N THR A 66 -5.53 -2.87 -5.02
CA THR A 66 -5.19 -1.78 -4.08
C THR A 66 -6.45 -0.99 -3.79
N GLU A 67 -6.72 -0.70 -2.52
CA GLU A 67 -7.91 0.03 -2.09
C GLU A 67 -7.50 1.11 -1.10
N PHE A 68 -7.92 2.35 -1.38
CA PHE A 68 -7.76 3.47 -0.47
C PHE A 68 -9.09 3.81 0.20
N LYS A 69 -9.03 4.06 1.51
CA LYS A 69 -10.16 4.60 2.29
C LYS A 69 -9.71 5.86 2.99
N LEU A 70 -10.25 7.00 2.56
CA LEU A 70 -10.06 8.27 3.21
C LEU A 70 -11.07 8.41 4.35
N ASN A 71 -10.59 8.81 5.53
CA ASN A 71 -11.46 9.11 6.65
C ASN A 71 -12.24 10.39 6.37
N ASN A 72 -13.48 10.45 6.86
CA ASN A 72 -14.30 11.64 6.70
C ASN A 72 -13.67 12.84 7.40
N ASN A 73 -13.48 13.94 6.69
CA ASN A 73 -13.05 15.22 7.24
C ASN A 73 -14.05 16.30 6.78
N PRO A 74 -14.82 16.91 7.71
CA PRO A 74 -15.88 17.85 7.35
C PRO A 74 -15.35 19.14 6.71
N LEU A 75 -14.06 19.44 6.83
CA LEU A 75 -13.41 20.64 6.31
C LEU A 75 -13.02 20.53 4.82
N LEU A 76 -13.21 19.36 4.20
CA LEU A 76 -12.83 19.14 2.80
C LEU A 76 -13.90 18.39 2.02
N THR A 77 -13.76 18.40 0.70
CA THR A 77 -14.50 17.57 -0.25
C THR A 77 -13.54 16.89 -1.21
N LEU A 78 -13.88 15.66 -1.63
CA LEU A 78 -13.16 14.96 -2.68
C LEU A 78 -13.66 15.44 -4.05
N ASP A 79 -12.72 15.69 -4.97
CA ASP A 79 -12.99 16.06 -6.36
C ASP A 79 -12.67 14.86 -7.26
N GLY A 80 -13.69 14.05 -7.53
CA GLY A 80 -13.57 12.82 -8.31
C GLY A 80 -12.94 11.65 -7.54
N LYS A 81 -12.56 10.62 -8.30
CA LYS A 81 -11.94 9.39 -7.79
C LYS A 81 -10.42 9.49 -7.79
N ILE A 82 -9.78 8.63 -7.01
CA ILE A 82 -8.34 8.44 -7.01
C ILE A 82 -7.91 7.91 -8.38
N LYS A 83 -7.02 8.65 -9.04
CA LYS A 83 -6.41 8.27 -10.32
C LYS A 83 -5.11 7.53 -10.09
N GLU A 84 -4.71 6.73 -11.07
CA GLU A 84 -3.44 6.00 -11.06
C GLU A 84 -2.53 6.56 -12.14
N GLU A 85 -1.39 7.10 -11.72
CA GLU A 85 -0.36 7.66 -12.58
C GLU A 85 0.85 6.71 -12.56
N GLY A 86 0.86 5.81 -13.53
CA GLY A 86 1.90 4.82 -13.71
C GLY A 86 1.75 4.11 -15.04
N LYS A 87 2.77 3.34 -15.43
CA LYS A 87 2.69 2.48 -16.61
C LYS A 87 1.97 1.19 -16.20
N MET A 88 0.65 1.15 -16.36
CA MET A 88 -0.14 -0.05 -16.07
C MET A 88 0.24 -1.18 -17.03
N GLU A 89 0.48 -2.35 -16.44
CA GLU A 89 0.82 -3.59 -17.14
C GLU A 89 -0.39 -4.51 -17.09
N LYS A 90 -0.77 -5.05 -18.26
CA LYS A 90 -1.77 -6.11 -18.36
C LYS A 90 -1.03 -7.45 -18.31
N PHE A 91 -1.16 -8.15 -17.19
CA PHE A 91 -0.61 -9.48 -16.99
C PHE A 91 -1.69 -10.53 -17.24
N HIS A 92 -1.28 -11.66 -17.80
CA HIS A 92 -2.14 -12.81 -18.01
C HIS A 92 -1.34 -14.09 -17.73
N ASP A 93 -1.86 -14.92 -16.83
CA ASP A 93 -1.32 -16.24 -16.53
C ASP A 93 -2.01 -17.27 -17.42
N ALA A 94 -1.28 -17.81 -18.41
CA ALA A 94 -1.81 -18.77 -19.36
C ALA A 94 -2.09 -20.18 -18.78
N LYS A 95 -1.61 -20.48 -17.56
CA LYS A 95 -1.90 -21.77 -16.91
C LYS A 95 -3.18 -21.69 -16.10
N LEU A 96 -3.39 -20.55 -15.46
CA LEU A 96 -4.55 -20.29 -14.63
C LEU A 96 -5.70 -19.67 -15.42
N GLU A 97 -5.43 -19.14 -16.62
CA GLU A 97 -6.37 -18.39 -17.47
C GLU A 97 -6.93 -17.16 -16.73
N LEU A 98 -6.06 -16.48 -15.98
CA LEU A 98 -6.44 -15.37 -15.10
C LEU A 98 -5.59 -14.14 -15.42
N SER A 99 -6.20 -12.97 -15.30
CA SER A 99 -5.59 -11.71 -15.70
C SER A 99 -5.40 -10.76 -14.51
N ALA A 100 -4.44 -9.84 -14.60
CA ALA A 100 -4.26 -8.81 -13.61
C ALA A 100 -3.81 -7.50 -14.26
N HIS A 101 -4.32 -6.38 -13.75
CA HIS A 101 -3.72 -5.07 -13.98
C HIS A 101 -2.75 -4.77 -12.85
N GLN A 102 -1.49 -4.54 -13.18
CA GLN A 102 -0.44 -4.38 -12.19
C GLN A 102 0.54 -3.26 -12.55
N TYR A 103 1.34 -2.88 -11.58
CA TYR A 103 2.41 -1.90 -11.72
C TYR A 103 3.73 -2.47 -11.24
N SER A 104 4.78 -2.09 -11.95
CA SER A 104 6.17 -2.34 -11.60
C SER A 104 6.90 -1.03 -11.34
N ASN A 105 7.95 -1.07 -10.52
CA ASN A 105 8.82 0.05 -10.15
C ASN A 105 8.15 1.19 -9.36
N LYS A 106 7.13 1.85 -9.92
CA LYS A 106 6.46 2.99 -9.31
C LYS A 106 5.06 3.19 -9.88
N VAL A 107 4.12 3.53 -9.00
CA VAL A 107 2.81 4.09 -9.37
C VAL A 107 2.45 5.16 -8.35
N ASP A 108 1.88 6.26 -8.82
CA ASP A 108 1.37 7.31 -7.96
C ASP A 108 -0.16 7.32 -7.98
N PHE A 109 -0.76 7.24 -6.82
CA PHE A 109 -2.22 7.35 -6.69
C PHE A 109 -2.52 8.79 -6.33
N VAL A 110 -3.37 9.46 -7.12
CA VAL A 110 -3.62 10.91 -7.02
C VAL A 110 -5.08 11.18 -6.72
N GLN A 111 -5.35 11.84 -5.59
CA GLN A 111 -6.68 12.33 -5.22
C GLN A 111 -6.68 13.85 -5.20
N VAL A 112 -7.64 14.47 -5.88
CA VAL A 112 -7.85 15.91 -5.78
C VAL A 112 -8.85 16.21 -4.66
N ILE A 113 -8.54 17.19 -3.81
CA ILE A 113 -9.43 17.65 -2.74
C ILE A 113 -9.60 19.17 -2.78
N ASN A 114 -10.72 19.64 -2.25
CA ASN A 114 -10.99 21.05 -2.01
C ASN A 114 -11.25 21.29 -0.51
N LEU A 115 -10.60 22.29 0.07
CA LEU A 115 -10.89 22.79 1.41
C LEU A 115 -12.13 23.69 1.37
N LYS A 116 -13.03 23.51 2.33
CA LYS A 116 -14.20 24.38 2.50
C LYS A 116 -13.84 25.70 3.15
N ALA A 117 -12.82 25.70 4.01
CA ALA A 117 -12.30 26.88 4.71
C ALA A 117 -10.77 26.86 4.73
N ALA A 118 -10.16 28.04 4.80
CA ALA A 118 -8.70 28.18 4.97
C ALA A 118 -8.34 27.89 6.44
N ALA A 119 -8.24 26.60 6.77
CA ALA A 119 -7.87 26.11 8.09
C ALA A 119 -6.79 25.04 7.95
N LYS A 120 -5.82 25.02 8.87
CA LYS A 120 -4.85 23.94 8.96
C LYS A 120 -5.58 22.63 9.22
N THR A 121 -5.34 21.63 8.39
CA THR A 121 -5.96 20.31 8.53
C THR A 121 -5.10 19.26 7.83
N ASN A 122 -5.52 18.01 7.91
CA ASN A 122 -4.87 16.89 7.26
C ASN A 122 -5.90 15.93 6.64
N VAL A 123 -5.39 15.06 5.78
CA VAL A 123 -6.13 13.92 5.25
C VAL A 123 -5.57 12.67 5.88
N THR A 124 -6.43 11.88 6.51
CA THR A 124 -6.06 10.58 7.07
C THR A 124 -6.80 9.48 6.33
N GLY A 125 -6.21 8.29 6.32
CA GLY A 125 -6.84 7.15 5.66
C GLY A 125 -6.04 5.88 5.80
N THR A 126 -6.46 4.89 5.04
CA THR A 126 -5.79 3.59 4.94
C THR A 126 -5.59 3.21 3.48
N VAL A 127 -4.49 2.53 3.19
CA VAL A 127 -4.31 1.78 1.94
C VAL A 127 -4.19 0.30 2.26
N GLN A 128 -5.02 -0.50 1.61
CA GLN A 128 -4.99 -1.95 1.65
C GLN A 128 -4.50 -2.46 0.30
N PHE A 129 -3.52 -3.34 0.30
CA PHE A 129 -2.87 -3.80 -0.93
C PHE A 129 -2.28 -5.20 -0.80
N GLN A 130 -2.04 -5.83 -1.94
CA GLN A 130 -1.31 -7.10 -2.04
C GLN A 130 -0.14 -6.94 -3.03
N THR A 131 0.94 -7.67 -2.80
CA THR A 131 2.11 -7.66 -3.68
C THR A 131 2.52 -9.09 -4.00
N CYS A 132 2.80 -9.35 -5.27
CA CYS A 132 3.24 -10.65 -5.75
C CYS A 132 4.51 -10.51 -6.60
N ASN A 133 5.26 -11.60 -6.70
CA ASN A 133 6.28 -11.81 -7.71
C ASN A 133 5.95 -13.09 -8.48
N ASP A 134 6.85 -13.53 -9.37
CA ASP A 134 6.65 -14.71 -10.22
C ASP A 134 6.51 -16.04 -9.46
N GLU A 135 6.87 -16.08 -8.17
CA GLU A 135 6.87 -17.29 -7.36
C GLU A 135 5.75 -17.33 -6.32
N LYS A 136 5.38 -16.17 -5.77
CA LYS A 136 4.48 -16.08 -4.62
C LYS A 136 3.80 -14.73 -4.49
N CYS A 137 2.66 -14.76 -3.83
CA CYS A 137 1.98 -13.58 -3.30
C CYS A 137 2.21 -13.46 -1.80
N LEU A 138 2.46 -12.23 -1.33
CA LEU A 138 2.46 -11.94 0.10
C LEU A 138 1.01 -11.80 0.61
N PRO A 139 0.77 -12.04 1.91
CA PRO A 139 -0.50 -11.69 2.51
C PRO A 139 -0.82 -10.20 2.31
N PRO A 140 -2.11 -9.85 2.12
CA PRO A 140 -2.58 -8.47 2.13
C PRO A 140 -2.03 -7.66 3.29
N LYS A 141 -1.68 -6.41 3.03
CA LYS A 141 -1.28 -5.42 4.04
C LYS A 141 -2.25 -4.26 4.06
N LYS A 142 -2.46 -3.70 5.24
CA LYS A 142 -3.17 -2.45 5.46
C LYS A 142 -2.28 -1.52 6.26
N ILE A 143 -2.05 -0.32 5.75
CA ILE A 143 -1.29 0.71 6.45
C ILE A 143 -2.14 1.98 6.57
N ASN A 144 -1.98 2.68 7.69
CA ASN A 144 -2.58 3.98 7.91
C ASN A 144 -1.64 5.07 7.38
N PHE A 145 -2.20 6.18 6.92
CA PHE A 145 -1.43 7.35 6.53
C PHE A 145 -2.10 8.65 6.99
N THR A 146 -1.26 9.68 7.11
CA THR A 146 -1.66 11.07 7.35
C THR A 146 -0.90 11.94 6.34
N ILE A 147 -1.62 12.86 5.69
CA ILE A 147 -1.08 13.86 4.79
C ILE A 147 -1.49 15.22 5.33
N ASP A 148 -0.52 15.98 5.83
CA ASP A 148 -0.78 17.35 6.27
C ASP A 148 -0.97 18.28 5.07
N LEU A 149 -1.95 19.20 5.18
CA LEU A 149 -2.25 20.19 4.16
C LEU A 149 -1.68 21.54 4.62
N ASP A 150 -0.49 21.86 4.12
CA ASP A 150 0.20 23.13 4.38
C ASP A 150 -0.32 24.30 3.52
#